data_AF-A0A1F7HVP6-F1
#
_entry.id   AF-A0A1F7HVP6-F1
#
_cell.length_a   1.000
_cell.length_b   1.000
_cell.length_c   1.000
_cell.angle_alpha   90.00
_cell.angle_beta   90.00
_cell.angle_gamma   90.00
#
_symmetry.space_group_name_H-M   'P 1'
#
loop_
_entity.id
_entity.type
_entity.pdbx_description
1 polymer ?
#
loop_
_entity_poly.entity_id
_entity_poly.type
_entity_poly.pdbx_seq_one_letter_code
_entity_poly.pdbx_strand_id
1 'polypeptide(L)'
;MQKDTFLNIVRGHYINCPSKMTLVREMFPSDLPTGVGQYVVWLGEDDIPDYQVAEFIAIVTSLSGFTLDDIILFERSRKTTTQFAKVAVPEYRHIHMWTREEMQLTR
;
A
#
# COMPACT_ATOMS: atom_id res chain seq x y z
N MET A 1 -13.20 3.01 14.41
CA MET A 1 -12.06 2.22 14.92
C MET A 1 -11.09 3.15 15.61
N GLN A 2 -10.59 2.82 16.80
CA GLN A 2 -9.61 3.65 17.51
C GLN A 2 -8.23 3.54 16.82
N LYS A 3 -7.48 4.64 16.77
CA LYS A 3 -6.17 4.74 16.08
C LYS A 3 -5.23 3.60 16.48
N ASP A 4 -5.16 3.27 17.76
CA ASP A 4 -4.27 2.25 18.30
C ASP A 4 -4.62 0.84 17.82
N THR A 5 -5.91 0.53 17.66
CA THR A 5 -6.35 -0.76 17.09
C THR A 5 -5.85 -0.92 15.66
N PHE A 6 -5.98 0.15 14.86
CA PHE A 6 -5.52 0.14 13.47
C PHE A 6 -3.99 0.01 13.39
N LEU A 7 -3.23 0.75 14.21
CA LEU A 7 -1.78 0.65 14.28
C LEU A 7 -1.31 -0.75 14.69
N ASN A 8 -2.03 -1.41 15.61
CA ASN A 8 -1.73 -2.77 16.01
C ASN A 8 -1.96 -3.79 14.88
N ILE A 9 -3.01 -3.60 14.06
CA ILE A 9 -3.23 -4.40 12.86
C ILE A 9 -2.07 -4.21 11.87
N VAL A 10 -1.69 -2.96 11.59
CA VAL A 10 -0.58 -2.66 10.66
C VAL A 10 0.73 -3.28 11.15
N ARG A 11 1.07 -3.09 12.43
CA ARG A 11 2.27 -3.68 13.03
C ARG A 11 2.26 -5.19 12.99
N GLY A 12 1.19 -5.80 13.50
CA GLY A 12 1.10 -7.25 13.69
C GLY A 12 1.02 -8.03 12.37
N HIS A 13 0.38 -7.47 11.34
CA HIS A 13 0.12 -8.18 10.09
C HIS A 13 0.99 -7.76 8.91
N TYR A 14 1.48 -6.52 8.87
CA TYR A 14 2.14 -5.98 7.67
C TYR A 14 3.60 -5.60 7.88
N ILE A 15 3.98 -5.17 9.08
CA ILE A 15 5.34 -4.71 9.41
C ILE A 15 6.18 -5.81 10.05
N ASN A 16 5.61 -6.61 10.95
CA ASN A 16 6.33 -7.72 11.61
C ASN A 16 6.43 -8.98 10.74
N CYS A 17 6.08 -8.89 9.46
CA CYS A 17 6.26 -9.99 8.52
C CYS A 17 7.76 -10.19 8.26
N PRO A 18 8.25 -11.41 7.98
CA PRO A 18 9.66 -11.61 7.61
C PRO A 18 10.07 -10.83 6.35
N SER A 19 9.10 -10.44 5.51
CA SER A 19 9.35 -9.60 4.35
C SER A 19 9.48 -8.12 4.75
N LYS A 20 10.48 -7.44 4.19
CA LYS A 20 10.70 -6.00 4.34
C LYS A 20 9.56 -5.15 3.75
N MET A 21 8.78 -5.73 2.84
CA MET A 21 7.65 -5.08 2.17
C MET A 21 6.47 -6.05 2.08
N THR A 22 5.26 -5.51 2.19
CA THR A 22 4.02 -6.27 2.12
C THR A 22 2.98 -5.52 1.30
N LEU A 23 2.42 -6.16 0.27
CA LEU A 23 1.28 -5.63 -0.49
C LEU A 23 -0.03 -6.14 0.10
N VAL A 24 -0.98 -5.24 0.38
CA VAL A 24 -2.31 -5.60 0.90
C VAL A 24 -3.41 -4.81 0.24
N ARG A 25 -4.64 -5.32 0.27
CA ARG A 25 -5.83 -4.56 -0.15
C ARG A 25 -6.05 -3.37 0.79
N GLU A 26 -6.33 -2.20 0.22
CA GLU A 26 -6.65 -0.99 0.99
C GLU A 26 -7.92 -1.24 1.83
N MET A 27 -7.81 -1.01 3.14
CA MET A 27 -8.92 -1.21 4.08
C MET A 27 -9.96 -0.10 3.97
N PHE A 28 -9.53 1.10 3.60
CA PHE A 28 -10.38 2.28 3.46
C PHE A 28 -10.25 2.85 2.04
N PRO A 29 -10.80 2.14 1.03
CA PRO A 29 -10.63 2.53 -0.37
C PRO A 29 -11.22 3.92 -0.64
N SER A 30 -10.60 4.61 -1.58
CA SER A 30 -11.12 5.86 -2.15
C SER A 30 -12.36 5.57 -3.00
N ASP A 31 -13.19 6.59 -3.16
CA ASP A 31 -14.37 6.54 -4.02
C ASP A 31 -13.92 6.57 -5.50
N LEU A 32 -13.67 5.40 -6.07
CA LEU A 32 -13.19 5.18 -7.43
C LEU A 32 -14.20 4.30 -8.19
N PRO A 33 -14.16 4.30 -9.54
CA PRO A 33 -15.02 3.44 -10.34
C PRO A 33 -14.96 1.96 -9.93
N THR A 34 -16.10 1.29 -10.01
CA THR A 34 -16.21 -0.15 -9.72
C THR A 34 -15.20 -0.94 -10.55
N GLY A 35 -14.49 -1.86 -9.91
CA GLY A 35 -13.49 -2.73 -10.53
C GLY A 35 -12.06 -2.26 -10.33
N VAL A 36 -11.82 -0.97 -10.07
CA VAL A 36 -10.46 -0.47 -9.78
C VAL A 36 -9.92 -1.12 -8.51
N GLY A 37 -8.80 -1.82 -8.64
CA GLY A 37 -8.10 -2.40 -7.49
C GLY A 37 -7.39 -1.32 -6.69
N GLN A 38 -7.50 -1.37 -5.37
CA GLN A 38 -6.86 -0.43 -4.46
C GLN A 38 -6.07 -1.17 -3.40
N TYR A 39 -4.77 -0.89 -3.34
CA TYR A 39 -3.82 -1.60 -2.52
C TYR A 39 -2.85 -0.64 -1.82
N VAL A 40 -2.19 -1.14 -0.78
CA VAL A 40 -1.13 -0.45 -0.06
C VAL A 40 0.08 -1.35 0.04
N VAL A 41 1.23 -0.83 -0.35
CA VAL A 41 2.53 -1.44 -0.05
C VAL A 41 3.03 -0.84 1.26
N TRP A 42 3.14 -1.67 2.30
CA TRP A 42 3.74 -1.31 3.58
C TRP A 42 5.23 -1.59 3.54
N LEU A 43 6.02 -0.63 4.03
CA LEU A 43 7.47 -0.77 4.18
C LEU A 43 7.77 -0.97 5.66
N GLY A 44 8.49 -2.05 5.99
CA GLY A 44 8.89 -2.35 7.36
C GLY A 44 9.99 -1.43 7.89
N GLU A 45 10.78 -0.86 6.98
CA GLU A 45 11.89 0.05 7.23
C GLU A 45 11.68 1.34 6.41
N ASP A 46 11.92 2.50 7.00
CA ASP A 46 11.67 3.81 6.37
C ASP A 46 12.72 4.16 5.29
N ASP A 47 13.90 3.56 5.37
CA ASP A 47 15.09 3.83 4.56
C ASP A 47 15.28 2.84 3.40
N ILE A 48 14.26 2.01 3.11
CA ILE A 48 14.30 1.11 1.96
C ILE A 48 14.48 1.94 0.67
N PRO A 49 15.54 1.68 -0.12
CA PRO A 49 15.79 2.41 -1.36
C PRO A 49 14.66 2.26 -2.38
N ASP A 50 14.33 3.34 -3.07
CA ASP A 50 13.23 3.38 -4.04
C ASP A 50 13.36 2.34 -5.17
N TYR A 51 14.58 1.96 -5.56
CA TYR A 51 14.78 0.93 -6.59
C TYR A 51 14.33 -0.46 -6.11
N GLN A 52 14.50 -0.80 -4.82
CA GLN A 52 14.05 -2.07 -4.25
C GLN A 52 12.51 -2.09 -4.13
N VAL A 53 11.94 -0.94 -3.79
CA VAL A 53 10.49 -0.74 -3.77
C VAL A 53 9.91 -0.94 -5.17
N ALA A 54 10.50 -0.31 -6.19
CA ALA A 54 10.07 -0.45 -7.57
C ALA A 54 10.18 -1.89 -8.08
N GLU A 55 11.29 -2.58 -7.74
CA GLU A 55 11.49 -4.00 -8.07
C GLU A 55 10.42 -4.88 -7.43
N PHE A 56 10.14 -4.69 -6.14
CA PHE A 56 9.07 -5.42 -5.44
C PHE A 56 7.71 -5.22 -6.10
N ILE A 57 7.34 -3.96 -6.39
CA ILE A 57 6.06 -3.63 -7.03
C ILE A 57 5.98 -4.31 -8.40
N ALA A 58 7.01 -4.18 -9.24
CA ALA A 58 7.05 -4.77 -10.57
C ALA A 58 6.91 -6.31 -10.54
N ILE A 59 7.57 -6.98 -9.59
CA ILE A 59 7.44 -8.43 -9.41
C ILE A 59 6.00 -8.79 -9.07
N VAL A 60 5.41 -8.16 -8.03
CA VAL A 60 4.07 -8.54 -7.56
C VAL A 60 3.00 -8.24 -8.61
N THR A 61 3.11 -7.11 -9.32
CA THR A 61 2.12 -6.73 -10.32
C THR A 61 2.22 -7.60 -11.58
N SER A 62 3.42 -7.96 -12.00
CA SER A 62 3.63 -8.84 -13.17
C SER A 62 3.10 -10.26 -12.93
N LEU A 63 3.21 -10.79 -11.70
CA LEU A 63 2.58 -12.06 -11.32
C LEU A 63 1.06 -12.03 -11.46
N SER A 64 0.45 -10.85 -11.36
CA SER A 64 -0.99 -10.62 -11.54
C SER A 64 -1.35 -10.20 -12.97
N GLY A 65 -0.40 -10.24 -13.92
CA GLY A 65 -0.62 -9.88 -15.32
C GLY A 65 -0.67 -8.38 -15.63
N PHE A 66 -0.34 -7.53 -14.66
CA PHE A 66 -0.32 -6.07 -14.85
C PHE A 66 1.03 -5.58 -15.34
N THR A 67 0.97 -4.55 -16.19
CA THR A 67 2.13 -3.77 -16.64
C THR A 67 2.17 -2.42 -15.90
N LEU A 68 3.26 -1.67 -16.07
CA LEU A 68 3.37 -0.32 -15.48
C LEU A 68 2.27 0.63 -15.98
N ASP A 69 1.77 0.43 -17.20
CA ASP A 69 0.70 1.24 -17.78
C ASP A 69 -0.66 1.01 -17.12
N ASP A 70 -0.78 -0.05 -16.31
CA ASP A 70 -2.01 -0.41 -15.62
C ASP A 70 -2.08 0.08 -14.17
N ILE A 71 -1.03 0.76 -13.71
CA ILE A 71 -0.80 1.02 -12.30
C ILE A 71 -0.56 2.51 -12.06
N ILE A 72 -1.24 3.04 -11.05
CA ILE A 72 -0.96 4.37 -10.49
C ILE A 72 -0.36 4.18 -9.11
N LEU A 73 0.82 4.76 -8.88
CA LEU A 73 1.53 4.75 -7.60
C LEU A 73 1.61 6.16 -7.02
N PHE A 74 1.33 6.29 -5.73
CA PHE A 74 1.55 7.55 -5.03
C PHE A 74 1.77 7.35 -3.53
N GLU A 75 2.59 8.22 -2.94
CA GLU A 75 2.77 8.31 -1.50
C GLU A 75 2.04 9.53 -0.96
N ARG A 76 1.30 9.35 0.13
CA ARG A 76 0.71 10.50 0.84
C ARG A 76 1.78 11.14 1.70
N SER A 77 1.76 12.47 1.78
CA SER A 77 2.67 13.19 2.67
C SER A 77 2.41 12.81 4.13
N ARG A 78 3.46 12.33 4.80
CA ARG A 78 3.49 12.00 6.24
C ARG A 78 3.45 13.22 7.16
N LYS A 79 3.60 14.43 6.60
CA LYS A 79 3.60 15.71 7.33
C LYS A 79 2.28 16.48 7.18
N THR A 80 1.28 15.88 6.54
CA THR A 80 0.00 16.55 6.27
C THR A 80 -0.78 16.76 7.56
N THR A 81 -1.13 18.01 7.86
CA THR A 81 -1.95 18.39 9.03
C THR A 81 -3.41 18.67 8.67
N THR A 82 -3.78 18.51 7.38
CA THR A 82 -5.15 18.78 6.93
C THR A 82 -6.11 17.73 7.47
N GLN A 83 -7.32 18.16 7.86
CA GLN A 83 -8.42 17.27 8.23
C GLN A 83 -8.85 16.31 7.11
N PHE A 84 -8.43 16.57 5.87
CA PHE A 84 -8.72 15.74 4.71
C PHE A 84 -7.74 14.56 4.56
N ALA A 85 -6.68 14.50 5.38
CA ALA A 85 -5.81 13.34 5.45
C ALA A 85 -6.57 12.15 6.05
N LYS A 86 -7.36 11.46 5.23
CA LYS A 86 -8.04 10.22 5.61
C LYS A 86 -6.97 9.20 5.98
N VAL A 87 -6.94 8.79 7.25
CA VAL A 87 -6.22 7.61 7.76
C VAL A 87 -4.75 7.56 7.27
N ALA A 88 -4.05 8.69 7.32
CA ALA A 88 -2.61 8.65 7.12
C ALA A 88 -1.97 8.00 8.36
N VAL A 89 -1.07 7.05 8.13
CA VAL A 89 -0.27 6.39 9.16
C VAL A 89 1.13 7.00 9.09
N PRO A 90 1.34 8.20 9.66
CA PRO A 90 2.61 8.89 9.52
C PRO A 90 3.79 8.11 10.11
N GLU A 91 3.50 7.18 11.04
CA GLU A 91 4.48 6.34 11.70
C GLU A 91 5.16 5.34 10.74
N TYR A 92 4.57 5.04 9.58
CA TYR A 92 5.11 4.07 8.63
C TYR A 92 5.03 4.59 7.20
N ARG A 93 6.15 4.50 6.45
CA ARG A 93 6.12 4.73 5.00
C ARG A 93 5.25 3.68 4.31
N HIS A 94 4.38 4.12 3.42
CA HIS A 94 3.49 3.26 2.67
C HIS A 94 3.10 3.90 1.35
N ILE A 95 2.91 3.06 0.33
CA ILE A 95 2.68 3.47 -1.04
C ILE A 95 1.30 3.00 -1.44
N HIS A 96 0.47 3.93 -1.90
CA HIS A 96 -0.85 3.64 -2.43
C HIS A 96 -0.69 3.20 -3.88
N MET A 97 -1.36 2.10 -4.22
CA MET A 97 -1.35 1.54 -5.57
C MET A 97 -2.77 1.33 -6.05
N TRP A 98 -3.10 1.93 -7.19
CA TRP A 98 -4.35 1.68 -7.90
C TRP A 98 -4.07 0.91 -9.17
N THR A 99 -4.91 -0.08 -9.48
CA THR A 99 -4.79 -0.91 -10.67
C THR A 99 -6.06 -0.83 -11.51
N ARG A 100 -5.92 -1.01 -12.83
CA ARG A 100 -7.03 -1.04 -13.79
C ARG A 100 -8.18 -1.97 -13.38
N GLU A 101 -7.86 -3.11 -12.78
CA GLU A 101 -8.83 -4.06 -12.21
C GLU A 101 -8.31 -4.71 -10.91
N GLU A 102 -9.14 -5.44 -10.16
CA GLU A 102 -8.69 -6.17 -8.96
C GLU A 102 -7.67 -7.26 -9.31
N MET A 103 -6.51 -7.25 -8.65
CA MET A 103 -5.52 -8.32 -8.68
C MET A 103 -6.09 -9.62 -8.12
N GLN A 104 -5.86 -10.72 -8.85
CA GLN A 104 -6.08 -12.07 -8.32
C GLN A 104 -4.89 -12.51 -7.47
N LEU A 105 -4.87 -12.07 -6.22
CA LEU A 105 -3.86 -12.51 -5.26
C LEU A 105 -4.14 -13.97 -4.88
N THR A 106 -3.35 -14.91 -5.44
CA THR A 106 -3.37 -16.30 -5.01
C THR A 106 -2.88 -16.38 -3.56
N ARG A 107 -3.68 -17.02 -2.69
CA ARG A 107 -3.32 -17.29 -1.29
C ARG A 107 -2.30 -18.41 -1.17
#